data_AF-A0A2E3NVP4-F1
#
_entry.id   AF-A0A2E3NVP4-F1
#
_cell.length_a   1.000
_cell.length_b   1.000
_cell.length_c   1.000
_cell.angle_alpha   90.00
_cell.angle_beta   90.00
_cell.angle_gamma   90.00
#
_symmetry.space_group_name_H-M   'P 1'
#
loop_
_entity.id
_entity.type
_entity.pdbx_description
1 polymer ?
#
loop_
_entity_poly.entity_id
_entity_poly.type
_entity_poly.pdbx_seq_one_letter_code
_entity_poly.pdbx_strand_id
1 'polypeptide(L)'
;MTEPGQQRRLRARRRVRLPVAVGLIAMGLLLCAGCGDRPVAEPGVDALADRLPPLYDPASLSAQVIPNSDLPPEGTRSLFDQLVAQNGALPYPFESVVDWLASLDVDGRRPTTVLIPHGRSLQKGRSSFADPRVVLSADVSPPPGVALTPPIKGRLFLGFVDAANEIEVLSYNEAAGRFEFQLVQDYCEGCTPRIVHARRNVCLTCHQNAAAIFPVRPWEETNAAPDIAAGIRDVHPNIDTLRGAPLGVRLAAPEAVDNATDIANMIPLAQRIWLDGCGPDTAGHACRRMLLGQALRFALAPGSFDPQSETAMDLITRLAQHWPERGFELPDNDLKNRDPLEDDLYQGGWLAGLKRAVLGRDIARNDPVNEDKLEEFDALPSLPREFDPLPRRPPVRWSQPGDLDAVYALAQEFTATDIARLQAAGRVDAVLSAVESAALDAHVSAVPFRRSDIMLALLDALDADAMPTRWGLPVAELSPPIREGEPPLQLSADSVLKPFETYCFGCHRDNPSARLNFMAGANEAAVLARIAATDKIRDALDYERYRGTAKAGQLMPPDGSWQREHLERALATGDDPLTPMREQVPALFDF
;
A
#
# COMPACT_ATOMS: atom_id res chain seq x y z
N MET A 1 25.04 49.90 -59.60
CA MET A 1 25.83 51.05 -60.09
C MET A 1 26.83 51.41 -59.00
N THR A 2 28.08 51.70 -59.38
CA THR A 2 29.11 52.46 -58.63
C THR A 2 29.47 52.11 -57.17
N GLU A 3 30.73 51.67 -57.01
CA GLU A 3 31.71 51.86 -55.90
C GLU A 3 31.71 53.26 -55.22
N PRO A 4 32.56 53.60 -54.20
CA PRO A 4 33.76 52.92 -53.60
C PRO A 4 33.73 52.88 -52.03
N GLY A 5 34.78 52.51 -51.26
CA GLY A 5 36.08 51.90 -51.55
C GLY A 5 37.10 51.97 -50.38
N GLN A 6 38.12 51.11 -50.45
CA GLN A 6 39.54 51.24 -50.06
C GLN A 6 40.08 51.95 -48.77
N GLN A 7 41.14 51.31 -48.23
CA GLN A 7 42.34 51.85 -47.52
C GLN A 7 42.27 52.11 -45.99
N ARG A 8 43.04 51.35 -45.16
CA ARG A 8 44.40 51.65 -44.58
C ARG A 8 44.36 52.63 -43.38
N ARG A 9 45.22 52.60 -42.32
CA ARG A 9 46.43 51.82 -41.95
C ARG A 9 46.86 52.16 -40.49
N LEU A 10 47.56 51.25 -39.79
CA LEU A 10 48.58 51.53 -38.72
C LEU A 10 48.04 52.23 -37.43
N ARG A 11 48.64 52.25 -36.22
CA ARG A 11 49.92 51.81 -35.57
C ARG A 11 49.63 51.76 -34.02
N ALA A 12 50.39 51.13 -33.11
CA ALA A 12 51.31 49.97 -33.12
C ALA A 12 51.95 49.75 -31.72
N ARG A 13 52.16 48.48 -31.30
CA ARG A 13 53.08 48.00 -30.21
C ARG A 13 52.76 48.44 -28.76
N ARG A 14 52.73 47.51 -27.79
CA ARG A 14 53.95 46.91 -27.18
C ARG A 14 53.69 45.54 -26.53
N ARG A 15 54.68 44.64 -26.62
CA ARG A 15 54.84 43.45 -25.76
C ARG A 15 55.76 43.80 -24.59
N VAL A 16 55.50 43.28 -23.40
CA VAL A 16 56.48 43.09 -22.32
C VAL A 16 56.30 41.66 -21.79
N ARG A 17 57.40 41.00 -21.39
CA ARG A 17 57.44 39.61 -20.88
C ARG A 17 57.58 39.62 -19.35
N LEU A 18 57.00 38.59 -18.70
CA LEU A 18 57.41 37.82 -17.49
C LEU A 18 58.15 38.53 -16.32
N PRO A 19 57.96 38.09 -15.04
CA PRO A 19 58.22 36.70 -14.65
C PRO A 19 57.29 36.07 -13.59
N VAL A 20 57.56 34.80 -13.31
CA VAL A 20 57.01 33.97 -12.23
C VAL A 20 57.57 34.42 -10.87
N ALA A 21 56.73 34.43 -9.83
CA ALA A 21 57.18 34.36 -8.43
C ALA A 21 56.14 33.62 -7.56
N VAL A 22 56.61 32.67 -6.76
CA VAL A 22 55.84 31.98 -5.70
C VAL A 22 55.97 32.79 -4.42
N GLY A 23 54.88 32.98 -3.66
CA GLY A 23 54.94 33.73 -2.40
C GLY A 23 53.66 33.63 -1.56
N LEU A 24 53.78 32.97 -0.40
CA LEU A 24 52.75 32.85 0.64
C LEU A 24 52.17 34.21 1.06
N ILE A 25 50.84 34.28 1.24
CA ILE A 25 50.21 35.21 2.19
C ILE A 25 49.25 34.41 3.06
N ALA A 26 49.55 34.37 4.36
CA ALA A 26 48.66 33.84 5.37
C ALA A 26 47.88 34.97 6.05
N MET A 27 46.64 34.64 6.43
CA MET A 27 45.94 35.19 7.60
C MET A 27 45.58 36.69 7.59
N GLY A 28 44.31 36.95 7.26
CA GLY A 28 43.64 38.24 7.43
C GLY A 28 42.16 38.03 7.76
N LEU A 29 41.87 37.29 8.84
CA LEU A 29 40.51 37.12 9.35
C LEU A 29 39.92 38.47 9.78
N LEU A 30 38.95 38.97 9.03
CA LEU A 30 38.14 40.12 9.42
C LEU A 30 36.67 39.81 9.19
N LEU A 31 36.02 39.53 10.30
CA LEU A 31 34.60 39.31 10.55
C LEU A 31 33.67 40.14 9.64
N CYS A 32 33.22 39.55 8.54
CA CYS A 32 31.89 39.81 8.04
C CYS A 32 30.96 38.77 8.65
N ALA A 33 30.44 39.08 9.85
CA ALA A 33 29.32 38.37 10.45
C ALA A 33 28.05 38.69 9.66
N GLY A 34 27.94 38.12 8.46
CA GLY A 34 26.67 38.01 7.77
C GLY A 34 25.82 37.01 8.52
N CYS A 35 24.68 37.45 9.04
CA CYS A 35 23.60 36.55 9.45
C CYS A 35 23.05 35.87 8.20
N GLY A 36 23.75 34.84 7.73
CA GLY A 36 23.13 33.82 6.91
C GLY A 36 22.18 33.07 7.83
N ASP A 37 20.87 33.24 7.62
CA ASP A 37 19.89 32.34 8.19
C ASP A 37 20.31 30.92 7.79
N ARG A 38 20.75 30.14 8.78
CA ARG A 38 20.82 28.69 8.58
C ARG A 38 19.37 28.29 8.30
N PRO A 39 19.06 27.65 7.16
CA PRO A 39 17.70 27.18 6.93
C PRO A 39 17.30 26.38 8.16
N VAL A 40 16.17 26.76 8.77
CA VAL A 40 15.64 26.01 9.91
C VAL A 40 15.47 24.58 9.41
N ALA A 41 16.14 23.63 10.06
CA ALA A 41 16.00 22.24 9.68
C ALA A 41 14.52 21.89 9.72
N GLU A 42 13.96 21.51 8.57
CA GLU A 42 12.59 20.99 8.48
C GLU A 42 12.49 19.84 9.50
N PRO A 43 11.41 19.76 10.30
CA PRO A 43 11.26 18.69 11.26
C PRO A 43 11.17 17.35 10.53
N GLY A 44 12.00 16.40 10.95
CA GLY A 44 11.99 15.02 10.42
C GLY A 44 10.64 14.32 10.61
N VAL A 45 10.43 13.22 9.89
CA VAL A 45 9.10 12.57 9.79
C VAL A 45 8.54 12.17 11.15
N ASP A 46 9.36 11.62 12.06
CA ASP A 46 8.92 11.31 13.43
C ASP A 46 8.48 12.57 14.20
N ALA A 47 9.26 13.66 14.09
CA ALA A 47 8.94 14.92 14.76
C ALA A 47 7.69 15.62 14.16
N LEU A 48 7.34 15.31 12.91
CA LEU A 48 6.09 15.72 12.29
C LEU A 48 4.92 14.82 12.72
N ALA A 49 5.14 13.51 12.81
CA ALA A 49 4.16 12.50 13.24
C ALA A 49 3.71 12.69 14.70
N ASP A 50 4.63 13.07 15.59
CA ASP A 50 4.35 13.40 17.00
C ASP A 50 3.54 14.70 17.18
N ARG A 51 3.58 15.59 16.18
CA ARG A 51 2.87 16.89 16.19
C ARG A 51 1.67 16.91 15.27
N LEU A 52 1.36 15.78 14.63
CA LEU A 52 0.26 15.69 13.68
C LEU A 52 -1.05 15.93 14.43
N PRO A 53 -1.87 16.94 14.04
CA PRO A 53 -3.17 17.13 14.65
C PRO A 53 -4.04 15.90 14.41
N PRO A 54 -5.02 15.61 15.29
CA PRO A 54 -6.04 14.60 15.01
C PRO A 54 -6.63 14.80 13.61
N LEU A 55 -6.70 13.71 12.84
CA LEU A 55 -7.13 13.71 11.44
C LEU A 55 -8.52 14.37 11.28
N TYR A 56 -9.40 14.08 12.24
CA TYR A 56 -10.75 14.66 12.37
C TYR A 56 -10.94 15.14 13.82
N ASP A 57 -12.01 15.90 14.08
CA ASP A 57 -12.39 16.32 15.43
C ASP A 57 -12.51 15.09 16.36
N PRO A 58 -11.76 14.98 17.46
CA PRO A 58 -11.87 13.87 18.41
C PRO A 58 -13.26 13.70 19.04
N ALA A 59 -14.09 14.75 19.06
CA ALA A 59 -15.47 14.69 19.52
C ALA A 59 -16.47 14.19 18.46
N SER A 60 -16.05 14.06 17.20
CA SER A 60 -16.88 13.52 16.12
C SER A 60 -17.24 12.05 16.35
N LEU A 61 -18.32 11.58 15.74
CA LEU A 61 -18.73 10.17 15.82
C LEU A 61 -17.77 9.29 15.02
N SER A 62 -17.27 9.79 13.88
CA SER A 62 -16.28 9.08 13.08
C SER A 62 -14.99 8.82 13.86
N ALA A 63 -14.45 9.79 14.60
CA ALA A 63 -13.26 9.58 15.42
C ALA A 63 -13.45 8.59 16.59
N GLN A 64 -14.68 8.45 17.10
CA GLN A 64 -15.03 7.50 18.17
C GLN A 64 -15.21 6.07 17.65
N VAL A 65 -15.84 5.92 16.48
CA VAL A 65 -16.23 4.62 15.89
C VAL A 65 -15.13 4.05 14.99
N ILE A 66 -14.34 4.92 14.35
CA ILE A 66 -13.21 4.59 13.48
C ILE A 66 -11.95 5.13 14.17
N PRO A 67 -11.33 4.37 15.10
CA PRO A 67 -10.19 4.85 15.86
C PRO A 67 -8.97 5.05 14.96
N ASN A 68 -8.01 5.86 15.42
CA ASN A 68 -6.75 6.14 14.71
C ASN A 68 -5.54 5.36 15.26
N SER A 69 -5.77 4.14 15.79
CA SER A 69 -4.72 3.24 16.28
C SER A 69 -3.87 2.62 15.16
N ASP A 70 -2.60 2.29 15.42
CA ASP A 70 -1.72 1.55 14.49
C ASP A 70 -2.35 0.22 14.08
N LEU A 71 -2.68 -0.61 15.07
CA LEU A 71 -3.36 -1.89 14.87
C LEU A 71 -4.83 -1.67 14.44
N PRO A 72 -5.38 -2.57 13.60
CA PRO A 72 -6.80 -2.56 13.24
C PRO A 72 -7.67 -2.78 14.50
N PRO A 73 -8.90 -2.22 14.54
CA PRO A 73 -9.85 -2.48 15.62
C PRO A 73 -10.06 -3.98 15.87
N GLU A 74 -10.32 -4.35 17.13
CA GLU A 74 -10.65 -5.71 17.51
C GLU A 74 -11.82 -6.26 16.67
N GLY A 75 -11.70 -7.51 16.23
CA GLY A 75 -12.69 -8.13 15.32
C GLY A 75 -12.63 -7.65 13.87
N THR A 76 -11.58 -6.92 13.44
CA THR A 76 -11.40 -6.46 12.04
C THR A 76 -10.01 -6.79 11.49
N ARG A 77 -9.87 -6.88 10.16
CA ARG A 77 -8.60 -7.11 9.43
C ARG A 77 -8.67 -6.48 8.04
N SER A 78 -7.52 -6.20 7.43
CA SER A 78 -7.46 -5.59 6.10
C SER A 78 -7.81 -6.57 4.97
N LEU A 79 -8.15 -6.03 3.80
CA LEU A 79 -8.26 -6.79 2.55
C LEU A 79 -6.98 -7.59 2.25
N PHE A 80 -5.79 -7.04 2.49
CA PHE A 80 -4.51 -7.73 2.31
C PHE A 80 -4.33 -8.91 3.27
N ASP A 81 -4.63 -8.73 4.58
CA ASP A 81 -4.58 -9.81 5.57
C ASP A 81 -5.46 -10.99 5.13
N GLN A 82 -6.69 -10.68 4.71
CA GLN A 82 -7.67 -11.65 4.24
C GLN A 82 -7.20 -12.36 2.96
N LEU A 83 -6.63 -11.63 2.01
CA LEU A 83 -6.09 -12.20 0.77
C LEU A 83 -4.94 -13.16 1.08
N VAL A 84 -3.93 -12.74 1.86
CA VAL A 84 -2.79 -13.58 2.23
C VAL A 84 -3.23 -14.82 3.02
N ALA A 85 -4.16 -14.67 3.97
CA ALA A 85 -4.66 -15.79 4.77
C ALA A 85 -5.42 -16.85 3.94
N GLN A 86 -6.17 -16.40 2.92
CA GLN A 86 -6.86 -17.28 1.96
C GLN A 86 -5.88 -17.97 1.02
N ASN A 87 -4.86 -17.25 0.51
CA ASN A 87 -3.80 -17.83 -0.32
C ASN A 87 -2.91 -18.82 0.48
N GLY A 88 -2.85 -18.63 1.80
CA GLY A 88 -2.10 -19.46 2.74
C GLY A 88 -0.71 -18.89 3.07
N ALA A 89 -0.02 -18.28 2.12
CA ALA A 89 1.20 -17.52 2.37
C ALA A 89 1.30 -16.34 1.40
N LEU A 90 2.17 -15.37 1.70
CA LEU A 90 2.52 -14.33 0.76
C LEU A 90 3.43 -14.94 -0.34
N PRO A 91 3.11 -14.81 -1.64
CA PRO A 91 3.96 -15.31 -2.70
C PRO A 91 5.34 -14.63 -2.72
N TYR A 92 6.35 -15.36 -3.18
CA TYR A 92 7.70 -14.88 -3.45
C TYR A 92 8.19 -15.45 -4.79
N PRO A 93 9.01 -14.76 -5.59
CA PRO A 93 9.38 -13.33 -5.51
C PRO A 93 8.21 -12.37 -5.85
N PHE A 94 8.46 -11.06 -5.96
CA PHE A 94 7.39 -10.06 -6.11
C PHE A 94 6.53 -10.25 -7.38
N GLU A 95 7.11 -10.73 -8.47
CA GLU A 95 6.35 -11.13 -9.67
C GLU A 95 5.30 -12.19 -9.38
N SER A 96 5.54 -13.10 -8.43
CA SER A 96 4.54 -14.08 -7.96
C SER A 96 3.38 -13.41 -7.21
N VAL A 97 3.59 -12.25 -6.58
CA VAL A 97 2.51 -11.42 -5.99
C VAL A 97 1.68 -10.78 -7.11
N VAL A 98 2.33 -10.29 -8.17
CA VAL A 98 1.63 -9.73 -9.35
C VAL A 98 0.80 -10.81 -10.05
N ASP A 99 1.35 -12.01 -10.24
CA ASP A 99 0.69 -13.16 -10.86
C ASP A 99 -0.47 -13.68 -9.99
N TRP A 100 -0.28 -13.75 -8.67
CA TRP A 100 -1.34 -14.10 -7.72
C TRP A 100 -2.50 -13.09 -7.76
N LEU A 101 -2.22 -11.79 -7.72
CA LEU A 101 -3.26 -10.77 -7.86
C LEU A 101 -3.96 -10.85 -9.23
N ALA A 102 -3.23 -11.14 -10.32
CA ALA A 102 -3.81 -11.35 -11.65
C ALA A 102 -4.76 -12.57 -11.68
N SER A 103 -4.49 -13.62 -10.90
CA SER A 103 -5.38 -14.78 -10.76
C SER A 103 -6.73 -14.48 -10.09
N LEU A 104 -6.85 -13.30 -9.46
CA LEU A 104 -8.11 -12.81 -8.89
C LEU A 104 -8.98 -12.07 -9.92
N ASP A 105 -8.47 -11.72 -11.10
CA ASP A 105 -9.25 -11.07 -12.16
C ASP A 105 -10.01 -12.09 -13.01
N VAL A 106 -11.28 -11.79 -13.34
CA VAL A 106 -12.14 -12.66 -14.15
C VAL A 106 -11.58 -12.97 -15.54
N ASP A 107 -10.83 -12.03 -16.13
CA ASP A 107 -10.18 -12.17 -17.44
C ASP A 107 -8.67 -12.48 -17.31
N GLY A 108 -8.18 -12.73 -16.08
CA GLY A 108 -6.76 -12.98 -15.79
C GLY A 108 -5.85 -11.77 -16.06
N ARG A 109 -6.39 -10.54 -16.07
CA ARG A 109 -5.60 -9.33 -16.33
C ARG A 109 -4.66 -9.05 -15.16
N ARG A 110 -3.39 -8.75 -15.49
CA ARG A 110 -2.41 -8.28 -14.49
C ARG A 110 -2.89 -6.94 -13.90
N PRO A 111 -2.68 -6.70 -12.60
CA PRO A 111 -2.95 -5.39 -12.01
C PRO A 111 -2.07 -4.31 -12.64
N THR A 112 -2.56 -3.07 -12.64
CA THR A 112 -1.81 -1.91 -13.14
C THR A 112 -0.54 -1.68 -12.32
N THR A 113 0.60 -1.63 -13.00
CA THR A 113 1.94 -1.40 -12.43
C THR A 113 2.69 -0.27 -13.14
N VAL A 114 3.48 0.48 -12.38
CA VAL A 114 4.46 1.47 -12.87
C VAL A 114 5.80 1.31 -12.14
N LEU A 115 6.89 1.66 -12.81
CA LEU A 115 8.24 1.67 -12.25
C LEU A 115 8.69 3.11 -11.97
N ILE A 116 9.22 3.36 -10.77
CA ILE A 116 9.63 4.69 -10.29
C ILE A 116 11.07 4.61 -9.76
N PRO A 117 12.10 5.03 -10.54
CA PRO A 117 13.49 4.99 -10.09
C PRO A 117 13.85 6.10 -9.08
N HIS A 118 13.13 7.21 -9.07
CA HIS A 118 13.49 8.42 -8.32
C HIS A 118 12.27 9.04 -7.62
N GLY A 119 11.60 8.25 -6.77
CA GLY A 119 10.33 8.62 -6.13
C GLY A 119 10.44 9.47 -4.86
N ARG A 120 9.30 9.59 -4.15
CA ARG A 120 9.11 10.45 -2.96
C ARG A 120 8.64 9.71 -1.70
N SER A 121 8.56 8.38 -1.71
CA SER A 121 8.14 7.60 -0.53
C SER A 121 9.25 7.55 0.53
N LEU A 122 8.98 6.92 1.68
CA LEU A 122 9.99 6.73 2.74
C LEU A 122 11.20 5.92 2.25
N GLN A 123 11.06 5.14 1.18
CA GLN A 123 12.15 4.42 0.49
C GLN A 123 12.88 5.29 -0.58
N LYS A 124 12.74 6.62 -0.54
CA LYS A 124 13.54 7.56 -1.34
C LYS A 124 15.04 7.26 -1.13
N GLY A 125 15.84 7.34 -2.19
CA GLY A 125 17.27 7.00 -2.14
C GLY A 125 17.61 5.51 -2.16
N ARG A 126 16.63 4.60 -1.95
CA ARG A 126 16.79 3.15 -2.11
C ARG A 126 16.32 2.62 -3.47
N SER A 127 15.71 3.47 -4.29
CA SER A 127 15.34 3.18 -5.69
C SER A 127 16.33 3.80 -6.69
N SER A 128 16.50 3.16 -7.84
CA SER A 128 17.38 3.61 -8.93
C SER A 128 16.88 3.12 -10.30
N PHE A 129 17.62 3.37 -11.38
CA PHE A 129 17.34 2.74 -12.69
C PHE A 129 17.60 1.22 -12.70
N ALA A 130 18.53 0.74 -11.87
CA ALA A 130 18.77 -0.69 -11.69
C ALA A 130 17.66 -1.33 -10.87
N ASP A 131 17.23 -0.66 -9.79
CA ASP A 131 16.27 -1.16 -8.80
C ASP A 131 15.14 -0.14 -8.60
N PRO A 132 14.25 0.08 -9.59
CA PRO A 132 13.16 1.04 -9.48
C PRO A 132 12.08 0.54 -8.52
N ARG A 133 11.43 1.45 -7.79
CA ARG A 133 10.26 1.12 -6.98
C ARG A 133 9.13 0.67 -7.89
N VAL A 134 8.63 -0.54 -7.69
CA VAL A 134 7.40 -1.00 -8.32
C VAL A 134 6.23 -0.41 -7.54
N VAL A 135 5.34 0.31 -8.20
CA VAL A 135 4.04 0.69 -7.64
C VAL A 135 2.96 -0.09 -8.37
N LEU A 136 2.08 -0.74 -7.59
CA LEU A 136 0.98 -1.56 -8.07
C LEU A 136 -0.33 -1.03 -7.48
N SER A 137 -1.34 -0.83 -8.32
CA SER A 137 -2.72 -0.66 -7.88
C SER A 137 -3.51 -1.90 -8.31
N ALA A 138 -4.18 -2.55 -7.36
CA ALA A 138 -4.94 -3.76 -7.65
C ALA A 138 -6.31 -3.37 -8.24
N ASP A 139 -6.36 -3.16 -9.55
CA ASP A 139 -7.56 -2.81 -10.33
C ASP A 139 -8.31 -4.02 -10.90
N VAL A 140 -8.03 -5.20 -10.37
CA VAL A 140 -8.63 -6.48 -10.73
C VAL A 140 -10.13 -6.55 -10.42
N SER A 141 -10.86 -7.28 -11.24
CA SER A 141 -12.31 -7.47 -11.18
C SER A 141 -12.63 -8.94 -10.86
N PRO A 142 -12.99 -9.28 -9.62
CA PRO A 142 -13.21 -10.66 -9.22
C PRO A 142 -14.29 -11.39 -10.03
N PRO A 143 -14.09 -12.68 -10.37
CA PRO A 143 -15.11 -13.47 -11.05
C PRO A 143 -16.39 -13.56 -10.20
N PRO A 144 -17.59 -13.54 -10.81
CA PRO A 144 -18.83 -13.81 -10.11
C PRO A 144 -18.80 -15.18 -9.41
N GLY A 145 -19.24 -15.24 -8.17
CA GLY A 145 -19.26 -16.46 -7.37
C GLY A 145 -20.35 -16.43 -6.29
N VAL A 146 -20.30 -17.39 -5.36
CA VAL A 146 -21.23 -17.43 -4.21
C VAL A 146 -20.83 -16.49 -3.07
N ALA A 147 -19.58 -16.04 -3.03
CA ALA A 147 -19.09 -15.12 -2.00
C ALA A 147 -19.39 -13.64 -2.32
N LEU A 148 -19.58 -12.83 -1.28
CA LEU A 148 -19.67 -11.37 -1.37
C LEU A 148 -18.26 -10.73 -1.50
N THR A 149 -17.54 -11.02 -2.58
CA THR A 149 -16.19 -10.48 -2.78
C THR A 149 -16.22 -8.94 -2.80
N PRO A 150 -15.36 -8.25 -2.02
CA PRO A 150 -15.28 -6.80 -2.02
C PRO A 150 -14.73 -6.27 -3.36
N PRO A 151 -15.03 -5.02 -3.75
CA PRO A 151 -14.26 -4.36 -4.80
C PRO A 151 -12.79 -4.27 -4.37
N ILE A 152 -11.86 -4.52 -5.30
CA ILE A 152 -10.42 -4.45 -5.02
C ILE A 152 -9.82 -3.13 -5.55
N LYS A 153 -10.33 -2.62 -6.69
CA LYS A 153 -9.94 -1.32 -7.24
C LYS A 153 -10.10 -0.19 -6.20
N GLY A 154 -9.05 0.61 -6.05
CA GLY A 154 -8.98 1.71 -5.09
C GLY A 154 -8.91 1.27 -3.62
N ARG A 155 -8.75 -0.03 -3.33
CA ARG A 155 -8.76 -0.58 -1.96
C ARG A 155 -7.52 -1.39 -1.61
N LEU A 156 -6.63 -1.66 -2.57
CA LEU A 156 -5.32 -2.26 -2.33
C LEU A 156 -4.24 -1.65 -3.25
N PHE A 157 -3.16 -1.17 -2.65
CA PHE A 157 -1.98 -0.64 -3.33
C PHE A 157 -0.71 -1.22 -2.69
N LEU A 158 0.28 -1.55 -3.52
CA LEU A 158 1.59 -2.06 -3.08
C LEU A 158 2.72 -1.19 -3.64
N GLY A 159 3.76 -0.97 -2.84
CA GLY A 159 5.03 -0.36 -3.25
C GLY A 159 6.19 -1.27 -2.86
N PHE A 160 6.96 -1.79 -3.83
CA PHE A 160 8.08 -2.69 -3.57
C PHE A 160 9.42 -2.09 -4.04
N VAL A 161 10.47 -2.24 -3.23
CA VAL A 161 11.84 -1.86 -3.56
C VAL A 161 12.78 -2.99 -3.17
N ASP A 162 13.48 -3.57 -4.15
CA ASP A 162 14.44 -4.66 -3.92
C ASP A 162 15.49 -4.31 -2.87
N ALA A 163 16.16 -3.16 -2.99
CA ALA A 163 17.19 -2.74 -2.04
C ALA A 163 16.68 -2.49 -0.61
N ALA A 164 15.37 -2.41 -0.39
CA ALA A 164 14.76 -2.30 0.94
C ALA A 164 14.31 -3.65 1.52
N ASN A 165 14.24 -4.71 0.71
CA ASN A 165 13.59 -5.99 1.04
C ASN A 165 12.20 -5.80 1.66
N GLU A 166 11.41 -4.85 1.16
CA GLU A 166 10.18 -4.39 1.81
C GLU A 166 9.06 -4.08 0.82
N ILE A 167 7.84 -4.51 1.16
CA ILE A 167 6.61 -4.09 0.48
C ILE A 167 5.85 -3.14 1.39
N GLU A 168 5.70 -1.88 0.96
CA GLU A 168 4.75 -0.92 1.51
C GLU A 168 3.33 -1.32 1.05
N VAL A 169 2.41 -1.54 1.97
CA VAL A 169 1.04 -2.02 1.68
C VAL A 169 0.03 -1.00 2.22
N LEU A 170 -0.89 -0.56 1.37
CA LEU A 170 -2.06 0.21 1.76
C LEU A 170 -3.33 -0.57 1.40
N SER A 171 -4.11 -0.94 2.42
CA SER A 171 -5.22 -1.87 2.25
C SER A 171 -6.48 -1.42 3.02
N TYR A 172 -7.63 -1.40 2.36
CA TYR A 172 -8.90 -1.08 3.01
C TYR A 172 -9.35 -2.18 3.97
N ASN A 173 -9.96 -1.79 5.10
CA ASN A 173 -10.58 -2.66 6.10
C ASN A 173 -12.04 -2.26 6.23
N GLU A 174 -12.92 -2.93 5.49
CA GLU A 174 -14.37 -2.64 5.43
C GLU A 174 -15.01 -2.66 6.81
N ALA A 175 -14.65 -3.63 7.66
CA ALA A 175 -15.22 -3.78 8.99
C ALA A 175 -14.83 -2.62 9.93
N ALA A 176 -13.67 -2.00 9.73
CA ALA A 176 -13.21 -0.81 10.47
C ALA A 176 -13.56 0.52 9.79
N GLY A 177 -13.97 0.53 8.53
CA GLY A 177 -14.25 1.75 7.77
C GLY A 177 -13.03 2.60 7.41
N ARG A 178 -11.82 2.04 7.43
CA ARG A 178 -10.55 2.78 7.20
C ARG A 178 -9.55 1.99 6.37
N PHE A 179 -8.54 2.66 5.81
CA PHE A 179 -7.34 1.98 5.32
C PHE A 179 -6.39 1.65 6.48
N GLU A 180 -5.76 0.49 6.37
CA GLU A 180 -4.63 0.05 7.17
C GLU A 180 -3.33 0.30 6.41
N PHE A 181 -2.32 0.79 7.11
CA PHE A 181 -0.94 0.91 6.62
C PHE A 181 -0.16 -0.29 7.14
N GLN A 182 0.46 -1.04 6.24
CA GLN A 182 1.17 -2.28 6.55
C GLN A 182 2.51 -2.31 5.83
N LEU A 183 3.46 -3.03 6.40
CA LEU A 183 4.75 -3.33 5.78
C LEU A 183 4.89 -4.85 5.72
N VAL A 184 5.41 -5.37 4.61
CA VAL A 184 6.03 -6.69 4.56
C VAL A 184 7.53 -6.48 4.73
N GLN A 185 8.02 -6.66 5.94
CA GLN A 185 9.45 -6.60 6.26
C GLN A 185 10.13 -7.91 5.83
N ASP A 186 11.45 -7.89 5.63
CA ASP A 186 12.29 -9.05 5.33
C ASP A 186 11.82 -9.89 4.12
N TYR A 187 11.33 -9.21 3.08
CA TYR A 187 10.85 -9.80 1.83
C TYR A 187 12.01 -10.05 0.85
N CYS A 188 12.81 -11.09 1.14
CA CYS A 188 13.97 -11.51 0.34
C CYS A 188 14.16 -13.04 0.28
N GLU A 189 14.94 -13.53 -0.69
CA GLU A 189 15.41 -14.93 -0.70
C GLU A 189 16.29 -15.15 0.53
N GLY A 190 16.12 -16.29 1.22
CA GLY A 190 16.80 -16.56 2.49
C GLY A 190 16.12 -15.97 3.74
N CYS A 191 15.15 -15.06 3.57
CA CYS A 191 14.59 -14.27 4.67
C CYS A 191 13.26 -14.83 5.21
N THR A 192 12.86 -14.38 6.41
CA THR A 192 11.54 -14.66 7.00
C THR A 192 10.66 -13.42 6.88
N PRO A 193 9.80 -13.29 5.85
CA PRO A 193 8.96 -12.12 5.69
C PRO A 193 7.96 -11.96 6.84
N ARG A 194 7.75 -10.72 7.31
CA ARG A 194 6.82 -10.39 8.39
C ARG A 194 5.83 -9.33 7.95
N ILE A 195 4.54 -9.60 8.11
CA ILE A 195 3.46 -8.63 7.85
C ILE A 195 3.18 -7.88 9.16
N VAL A 196 3.48 -6.58 9.19
CA VAL A 196 3.28 -5.71 10.35
C VAL A 196 2.43 -4.50 9.99
N HIS A 197 1.69 -3.94 10.95
CA HIS A 197 1.00 -2.65 10.81
C HIS A 197 1.95 -1.52 11.17
N ALA A 198 2.14 -0.59 10.24
CA ALA A 198 3.04 0.55 10.40
C ALA A 198 2.52 1.55 11.45
N ARG A 199 3.42 2.36 12.01
CA ARG A 199 3.06 3.51 12.85
C ARG A 199 2.17 4.46 12.05
N ARG A 200 0.90 4.57 12.44
CA ARG A 200 -0.14 5.21 11.62
C ARG A 200 0.11 6.71 11.50
N ASN A 201 0.56 7.36 12.57
CA ASN A 201 0.89 8.79 12.56
C ASN A 201 2.03 9.12 11.59
N VAL A 202 3.06 8.27 11.49
CA VAL A 202 4.15 8.37 10.50
C VAL A 202 3.57 8.35 9.09
N CYS A 203 2.72 7.36 8.77
CA CYS A 203 2.10 7.25 7.45
C CYS A 203 1.21 8.45 7.10
N LEU A 204 0.46 8.97 8.07
CA LEU A 204 -0.47 10.10 7.89
C LEU A 204 0.23 11.45 7.63
N THR A 205 1.55 11.58 7.87
CA THR A 205 2.31 12.79 7.49
C THR A 205 2.22 13.05 5.97
N CYS A 206 2.39 11.99 5.17
CA CYS A 206 2.20 12.00 3.73
C CYS A 206 0.73 11.75 3.36
N HIS A 207 0.13 10.69 3.92
CA HIS A 207 -1.23 10.22 3.59
C HIS A 207 -2.31 10.99 4.35
N GLN A 208 -2.39 12.29 4.10
CA GLN A 208 -3.18 13.27 4.87
C GLN A 208 -4.71 13.07 4.83
N ASN A 209 -5.23 12.14 4.02
CA ASN A 209 -6.64 11.70 4.04
C ASN A 209 -6.84 10.28 4.63
N ALA A 210 -5.80 9.66 5.19
CA ALA A 210 -5.78 8.23 5.55
C ALA A 210 -6.14 7.28 4.39
N ALA A 211 -5.74 7.64 3.17
CA ALA A 211 -5.91 6.88 1.93
C ALA A 211 -4.70 7.09 1.00
N ALA A 212 -4.74 6.55 -0.22
CA ALA A 212 -3.62 6.62 -1.18
C ALA A 212 -3.32 8.07 -1.59
N ILE A 213 -2.07 8.35 -2.00
CA ILE A 213 -1.64 9.62 -2.58
C ILE A 213 -0.65 9.32 -3.70
N PHE A 214 -0.74 10.01 -4.83
CA PHE A 214 0.21 9.87 -5.94
C PHE A 214 0.27 11.17 -6.77
N PRO A 215 1.31 11.34 -7.61
CA PRO A 215 1.36 12.44 -8.56
C PRO A 215 0.36 12.32 -9.71
N VAL A 216 -0.29 13.43 -10.03
CA VAL A 216 -1.18 13.55 -11.21
C VAL A 216 -0.42 13.50 -12.53
N ARG A 217 -1.16 13.30 -13.62
CA ARG A 217 -0.64 13.35 -14.99
C ARG A 217 0.26 14.56 -15.27
N PRO A 218 1.35 14.38 -16.05
CA PRO A 218 1.78 13.15 -16.74
C PRO A 218 2.43 12.08 -15.83
N TRP A 219 2.76 12.42 -14.59
CA TRP A 219 3.55 11.60 -13.65
C TRP A 219 4.91 11.15 -14.23
N GLU A 220 5.75 12.14 -14.52
CA GLU A 220 7.07 11.99 -15.16
C GLU A 220 8.12 11.22 -14.34
N GLU A 221 7.87 10.96 -13.06
CA GLU A 221 8.68 10.03 -12.25
C GLU A 221 8.49 8.55 -12.63
N THR A 222 7.48 8.22 -13.45
CA THR A 222 7.20 6.84 -13.88
C THR A 222 7.82 6.47 -15.21
N ASN A 223 7.96 5.17 -15.46
CA ASN A 223 8.27 4.61 -16.77
C ASN A 223 7.18 4.75 -17.85
N ALA A 224 6.19 5.64 -17.65
CA ALA A 224 5.41 6.20 -18.75
C ALA A 224 6.18 7.34 -19.46
N ALA A 225 7.10 8.01 -18.75
CA ALA A 225 8.02 8.98 -19.35
C ALA A 225 9.08 8.26 -20.21
N PRO A 226 9.33 8.68 -21.47
CA PRO A 226 10.25 7.99 -22.37
C PRO A 226 11.67 7.86 -21.83
N ASP A 227 12.19 8.90 -21.18
CA ASP A 227 13.57 8.95 -20.68
C ASP A 227 13.76 8.12 -19.40
N ILE A 228 12.73 8.02 -18.56
CA ILE A 228 12.71 7.08 -17.42
C ILE A 228 12.74 5.63 -17.93
N ALA A 229 11.84 5.29 -18.84
CA ALA A 229 11.80 3.94 -19.42
C ALA A 229 13.08 3.62 -20.22
N ALA A 230 13.73 4.61 -20.82
CA ALA A 230 15.04 4.45 -21.47
C ALA A 230 16.14 4.18 -20.43
N GLY A 231 16.21 4.95 -19.35
CA GLY A 231 17.20 4.72 -18.29
C GLY A 231 17.10 3.34 -17.64
N ILE A 232 15.89 2.80 -17.46
CA ILE A 232 15.70 1.42 -16.98
C ILE A 232 16.18 0.41 -18.03
N ARG A 233 15.81 0.60 -19.31
CA ARG A 233 16.23 -0.29 -20.43
C ARG A 233 17.74 -0.28 -20.68
N ASP A 234 18.43 0.84 -20.45
CA ASP A 234 19.89 0.94 -20.59
C ASP A 234 20.63 0.05 -19.57
N VAL A 235 20.07 -0.11 -18.36
CA VAL A 235 20.61 -0.98 -17.31
C VAL A 235 20.14 -2.44 -17.49
N HIS A 236 18.94 -2.63 -18.04
CA HIS A 236 18.28 -3.93 -18.24
C HIS A 236 18.02 -4.27 -19.72
N PRO A 237 19.06 -4.40 -20.58
CA PRO A 237 18.90 -4.45 -22.04
C PRO A 237 18.27 -5.75 -22.60
N ASN A 238 18.06 -6.78 -21.77
CA ASN A 238 17.66 -8.12 -22.20
C ASN A 238 16.36 -8.64 -21.56
N ILE A 239 15.56 -7.77 -20.92
CA ILE A 239 14.28 -8.13 -20.29
C ILE A 239 13.18 -7.14 -20.72
N ASP A 240 11.94 -7.61 -20.82
CA ASP A 240 10.77 -6.76 -21.10
C ASP A 240 9.99 -6.36 -19.83
N THR A 241 10.22 -7.08 -18.73
CA THR A 241 9.60 -6.86 -17.42
C THR A 241 10.62 -6.96 -16.31
N LEU A 242 10.44 -6.17 -15.25
CA LEU A 242 11.20 -6.23 -13.99
C LEU A 242 10.22 -6.40 -12.83
N ARG A 243 10.39 -7.44 -12.01
CA ARG A 243 9.49 -7.78 -10.88
C ARG A 243 7.99 -7.81 -11.26
N GLY A 244 7.70 -8.32 -12.46
CA GLY A 244 6.33 -8.46 -12.98
C GLY A 244 5.72 -7.19 -13.59
N ALA A 245 6.43 -6.05 -13.57
CA ALA A 245 6.02 -4.79 -14.19
C ALA A 245 6.76 -4.57 -15.54
N PRO A 246 6.11 -4.06 -16.61
CA PRO A 246 6.78 -3.77 -17.89
C PRO A 246 7.87 -2.70 -17.75
N LEU A 247 8.96 -2.76 -18.53
CA LEU A 247 10.00 -1.72 -18.48
C LEU A 247 9.53 -0.35 -19.00
N GLY A 248 8.49 -0.31 -19.83
CA GLY A 248 7.84 0.93 -20.25
C GLY A 248 6.33 0.75 -20.42
N VAL A 249 5.57 1.77 -20.07
CA VAL A 249 4.09 1.75 -20.10
C VAL A 249 3.53 2.94 -20.88
N ARG A 250 2.24 2.90 -21.19
CA ARG A 250 1.51 4.06 -21.74
C ARG A 250 1.05 4.96 -20.59
N LEU A 251 0.86 6.26 -20.84
CA LEU A 251 0.31 7.24 -19.86
C LEU A 251 -1.02 6.81 -19.21
N ALA A 252 -1.77 5.92 -19.85
CA ALA A 252 -2.98 5.31 -19.28
C ALA A 252 -2.72 4.46 -18.01
N ALA A 253 -1.48 3.98 -17.78
CA ALA A 253 -1.13 3.21 -16.58
C ALA A 253 -1.01 4.09 -15.32
N PRO A 254 -0.16 5.15 -15.27
CA PRO A 254 -0.20 6.08 -14.14
C PRO A 254 -1.57 6.74 -13.99
N GLU A 255 -2.28 7.07 -15.07
CA GLU A 255 -3.66 7.57 -15.00
C GLU A 255 -4.64 6.55 -14.37
N ALA A 256 -4.45 5.25 -14.56
CA ALA A 256 -5.30 4.24 -13.90
C ALA A 256 -5.02 4.14 -12.38
N VAL A 257 -3.76 4.35 -11.95
CA VAL A 257 -3.38 4.44 -10.53
C VAL A 257 -3.93 5.72 -9.89
N ASP A 258 -3.87 6.84 -10.60
CA ASP A 258 -4.44 8.15 -10.25
C ASP A 258 -5.97 8.01 -10.00
N ASN A 259 -6.71 7.51 -11.00
CA ASN A 259 -8.15 7.24 -10.87
C ASN A 259 -8.49 6.22 -9.75
N ALA A 260 -7.63 5.25 -9.45
CA ALA A 260 -7.84 4.34 -8.32
C ALA A 260 -7.63 5.05 -6.97
N THR A 261 -6.79 6.08 -6.95
CA THR A 261 -6.49 6.91 -5.78
C THR A 261 -7.64 7.86 -5.46
N ASP A 262 -8.28 8.46 -6.47
CA ASP A 262 -9.51 9.22 -6.28
C ASP A 262 -10.62 8.37 -5.63
N ILE A 263 -10.82 7.14 -6.14
CA ILE A 263 -11.76 6.18 -5.54
C ILE A 263 -11.39 5.92 -4.07
N ALA A 264 -10.12 5.68 -3.77
CA ALA A 264 -9.65 5.43 -2.41
C ALA A 264 -9.95 6.60 -1.46
N ASN A 265 -9.78 7.85 -1.93
CA ASN A 265 -9.92 9.05 -1.12
C ASN A 265 -11.37 9.45 -0.84
N MET A 266 -12.32 9.01 -1.67
CA MET A 266 -13.75 9.18 -1.40
C MET A 266 -14.27 8.27 -0.28
N ILE A 267 -13.59 7.15 0.02
CA ILE A 267 -14.07 6.18 1.02
C ILE A 267 -14.02 6.75 2.47
N PRO A 268 -12.91 7.35 2.96
CA PRO A 268 -12.91 8.02 4.27
C PRO A 268 -13.93 9.15 4.36
N LEU A 269 -14.10 9.95 3.29
CA LEU A 269 -15.12 11.01 3.24
C LEU A 269 -16.54 10.44 3.37
N ALA A 270 -16.84 9.35 2.66
CA ALA A 270 -18.14 8.68 2.73
C ALA A 270 -18.43 8.14 4.13
N GLN A 271 -17.44 7.51 4.78
CA GLN A 271 -17.56 7.02 6.16
C GLN A 271 -17.78 8.15 7.17
N ARG A 272 -17.14 9.32 6.99
CA ARG A 272 -17.40 10.52 7.81
C ARG A 272 -18.80 11.06 7.60
N ILE A 273 -19.26 11.21 6.35
CA ILE A 273 -20.61 11.71 6.08
C ILE A 273 -21.67 10.72 6.61
N TRP A 274 -21.44 9.42 6.46
CA TRP A 274 -22.27 8.36 7.02
C TRP A 274 -22.37 8.43 8.55
N LEU A 275 -21.28 8.69 9.25
CA LEU A 275 -21.25 8.80 10.71
C LEU A 275 -21.65 10.22 11.18
N ASP A 276 -20.80 11.21 10.95
CA ASP A 276 -20.95 12.57 11.45
C ASP A 276 -22.08 13.33 10.76
N GLY A 277 -22.18 13.22 9.43
CA GLY A 277 -23.19 13.92 8.63
C GLY A 277 -24.63 13.49 8.92
N CYS A 278 -24.83 12.26 9.42
CA CYS A 278 -26.11 11.79 9.92
C CYS A 278 -26.30 11.91 11.44
N GLY A 279 -25.23 11.99 12.24
CA GLY A 279 -25.33 12.10 13.70
C GLY A 279 -25.65 10.77 14.44
N PRO A 280 -25.46 10.69 15.77
CA PRO A 280 -25.47 9.44 16.51
C PRO A 280 -26.85 8.92 16.94
N ASP A 281 -27.92 9.68 16.73
CA ASP A 281 -29.23 9.41 17.32
C ASP A 281 -30.21 8.65 16.39
N THR A 282 -31.47 8.56 16.81
CA THR A 282 -32.54 7.91 16.02
C THR A 282 -32.90 8.67 14.74
N ALA A 283 -32.69 9.98 14.67
CA ALA A 283 -32.80 10.73 13.42
C ALA A 283 -31.62 10.39 12.49
N GLY A 284 -30.43 10.15 13.05
CA GLY A 284 -29.26 9.65 12.34
C GLY A 284 -29.42 8.24 11.77
N HIS A 285 -30.12 7.33 12.47
CA HIS A 285 -30.50 6.03 11.90
C HIS A 285 -31.37 6.20 10.63
N ALA A 286 -32.38 7.08 10.68
CA ALA A 286 -33.24 7.37 9.52
C ALA A 286 -32.47 8.08 8.39
N CYS A 287 -31.52 8.95 8.73
CA CYS A 287 -30.62 9.57 7.75
C CYS A 287 -29.75 8.53 7.02
N ARG A 288 -29.14 7.58 7.74
CA ARG A 288 -28.34 6.49 7.16
C ARG A 288 -29.15 5.56 6.27
N ARG A 289 -30.38 5.22 6.66
CA ARG A 289 -31.33 4.47 5.80
C ARG A 289 -31.58 5.18 4.48
N MET A 290 -31.93 6.46 4.53
CA MET A 290 -32.18 7.24 3.31
C MET A 290 -30.92 7.43 2.46
N LEU A 291 -29.75 7.63 3.08
CA LEU A 291 -28.45 7.70 2.39
C LEU A 291 -28.13 6.39 1.65
N LEU A 292 -28.30 5.24 2.32
CA LEU A 292 -28.18 3.91 1.70
C LEU A 292 -29.21 3.72 0.58
N GLY A 293 -30.46 4.16 0.76
CA GLY A 293 -31.50 4.11 -0.26
C GLY A 293 -31.16 4.93 -1.51
N GLN A 294 -30.60 6.13 -1.36
CA GLN A 294 -30.12 6.91 -2.51
C GLN A 294 -28.91 6.26 -3.19
N ALA A 295 -27.95 5.74 -2.41
CA ALA A 295 -26.77 5.05 -2.95
C ALA A 295 -27.18 3.81 -3.77
N LEU A 296 -28.11 3.00 -3.26
CA LEU A 296 -28.67 1.86 -3.98
C LEU A 296 -29.47 2.28 -5.21
N ARG A 297 -30.27 3.36 -5.15
CA ARG A 297 -30.99 3.89 -6.32
C ARG A 297 -30.02 4.29 -7.43
N PHE A 298 -28.94 5.00 -7.09
CA PHE A 298 -27.90 5.36 -8.05
C PHE A 298 -27.17 4.12 -8.60
N ALA A 299 -26.82 3.15 -7.75
CA ALA A 299 -26.10 1.95 -8.18
C ALA A 299 -26.95 0.99 -9.05
N LEU A 300 -28.23 0.84 -8.74
CA LEU A 300 -29.16 -0.06 -9.46
C LEU A 300 -29.67 0.53 -10.78
N ALA A 301 -29.82 1.85 -10.87
CA ALA A 301 -30.46 2.53 -12.00
C ALA A 301 -29.91 3.96 -12.24
N PRO A 302 -28.59 4.13 -12.49
CA PRO A 302 -27.92 5.43 -12.48
C PRO A 302 -28.51 6.43 -13.48
N GLY A 303 -28.92 5.98 -14.67
CA GLY A 303 -29.55 6.82 -15.70
C GLY A 303 -30.96 7.33 -15.35
N SER A 304 -31.51 6.94 -14.20
CA SER A 304 -32.81 7.40 -13.68
C SER A 304 -32.71 8.12 -12.33
N PHE A 305 -31.50 8.27 -11.79
CA PHE A 305 -31.27 8.98 -10.55
C PHE A 305 -31.37 10.50 -10.77
N ASP A 306 -32.27 11.15 -10.03
CA ASP A 306 -32.44 12.60 -10.04
C ASP A 306 -31.99 13.20 -8.69
N PRO A 307 -30.87 13.96 -8.65
CA PRO A 307 -30.38 14.63 -7.45
C PRO A 307 -31.27 15.79 -7.00
N GLN A 308 -32.31 16.17 -7.76
CA GLN A 308 -33.32 17.16 -7.41
C GLN A 308 -34.67 16.54 -7.03
N SER A 309 -34.77 15.21 -7.00
CA SER A 309 -35.98 14.52 -6.54
C SER A 309 -36.30 14.84 -5.07
N GLU A 310 -37.58 14.79 -4.72
CA GLU A 310 -38.07 15.04 -3.34
C GLU A 310 -37.27 14.24 -2.31
N THR A 311 -37.06 12.94 -2.55
CA THR A 311 -36.28 12.07 -1.66
C THR A 311 -34.78 12.41 -1.57
N ALA A 312 -34.20 13.07 -2.59
CA ALA A 312 -32.83 13.56 -2.53
C ALA A 312 -32.75 14.88 -1.75
N MET A 313 -33.72 15.77 -1.95
CA MET A 313 -33.85 17.03 -1.19
C MET A 313 -34.12 16.79 0.30
N ASP A 314 -34.89 15.75 0.65
CA ASP A 314 -35.07 15.29 2.03
C ASP A 314 -33.76 14.80 2.65
N LEU A 315 -32.93 14.06 1.89
CA LEU A 315 -31.61 13.64 2.35
C LEU A 315 -30.69 14.82 2.61
N ILE A 316 -30.62 15.77 1.65
CA ILE A 316 -29.86 17.02 1.79
C ILE A 316 -30.30 17.77 3.05
N THR A 317 -31.61 17.83 3.32
CA THR A 317 -32.19 18.51 4.48
C THR A 317 -31.83 17.83 5.81
N ARG A 318 -31.74 16.49 5.86
CA ARG A 318 -31.30 15.77 7.06
C ARG A 318 -29.80 15.89 7.29
N LEU A 319 -29.00 15.70 6.25
CA LEU A 319 -27.54 15.85 6.33
C LEU A 319 -27.15 17.25 6.82
N ALA A 320 -27.86 18.29 6.38
CA ALA A 320 -27.67 19.67 6.83
C ALA A 320 -27.87 19.90 8.35
N GLN A 321 -28.50 18.97 9.09
CA GLN A 321 -28.74 19.11 10.54
C GLN A 321 -27.48 18.88 11.38
N HIS A 322 -26.55 18.06 10.90
CA HIS A 322 -25.28 17.73 11.56
C HIS A 322 -24.05 18.17 10.76
N TRP A 323 -24.25 18.82 9.60
CA TRP A 323 -23.16 19.25 8.74
C TRP A 323 -22.33 20.38 9.39
N PRO A 324 -20.99 20.31 9.36
CA PRO A 324 -20.15 21.43 9.78
C PRO A 324 -20.38 22.68 8.92
N GLU A 325 -20.32 23.88 9.51
CA GLU A 325 -20.52 25.16 8.77
C GLU A 325 -19.63 25.33 7.54
N ARG A 326 -18.43 24.74 7.56
CA ARG A 326 -17.48 24.77 6.43
C ARG A 326 -17.71 23.65 5.42
N GLY A 327 -18.44 22.60 5.79
CA GLY A 327 -18.51 21.33 5.07
C GLY A 327 -17.51 20.28 5.58
N PHE A 328 -17.54 19.09 4.98
CA PHE A 328 -16.52 18.06 5.23
C PHE A 328 -15.31 18.29 4.32
N GLU A 329 -14.12 18.34 4.91
CA GLU A 329 -12.85 18.45 4.19
C GLU A 329 -12.67 17.22 3.26
N LEU A 330 -12.50 17.45 1.96
CA LEU A 330 -11.92 16.50 1.01
C LEU A 330 -10.44 16.88 0.82
N PRO A 331 -9.50 16.21 1.54
CA PRO A 331 -8.09 16.55 1.47
C PRO A 331 -7.53 16.19 0.09
N ASP A 332 -6.46 16.89 -0.29
CA ASP A 332 -5.80 16.71 -1.57
C ASP A 332 -4.93 15.45 -1.58
N ASN A 333 -5.28 14.49 -2.45
CA ASN A 333 -4.50 13.29 -2.73
C ASN A 333 -3.41 13.49 -3.78
N ASP A 334 -3.44 14.62 -4.47
CA ASP A 334 -2.62 14.85 -5.64
C ASP A 334 -1.27 15.45 -5.23
N LEU A 335 -0.21 14.77 -5.66
CA LEU A 335 1.11 15.37 -5.66
C LEU A 335 1.31 16.08 -7.00
N LYS A 336 1.97 17.24 -7.01
CA LYS A 336 2.31 17.90 -8.26
C LYS A 336 3.24 17.00 -9.08
N ASN A 337 3.00 16.91 -10.39
CA ASN A 337 3.92 16.28 -11.33
C ASN A 337 5.34 16.89 -11.21
N ARG A 338 6.36 16.06 -11.44
CA ARG A 338 7.78 16.36 -11.26
C ARG A 338 8.57 15.56 -12.28
N ASP A 339 9.53 16.20 -12.96
CA ASP A 339 10.56 15.49 -13.71
C ASP A 339 11.79 15.29 -12.80
N PRO A 340 12.11 14.05 -12.37
CA PRO A 340 13.25 13.79 -11.49
C PRO A 340 14.60 13.97 -12.19
N LEU A 341 14.65 14.08 -13.53
CA LEU A 341 15.87 14.23 -14.32
C LEU A 341 16.28 15.70 -14.47
N GLU A 342 15.34 16.65 -14.36
CA GLU A 342 15.63 18.09 -14.36
C GLU A 342 16.05 18.64 -12.99
N ASP A 343 15.79 17.91 -11.90
CA ASP A 343 16.08 18.34 -10.53
C ASP A 343 17.57 18.36 -10.14
N ASP A 344 18.03 19.46 -9.53
CA ASP A 344 19.36 19.59 -8.91
C ASP A 344 19.70 18.48 -7.89
N LEU A 345 18.68 17.90 -7.25
CA LEU A 345 18.80 16.81 -6.27
C LEU A 345 19.48 15.56 -6.84
N TYR A 346 19.15 15.22 -8.09
CA TYR A 346 19.71 14.08 -8.80
C TYR A 346 20.75 14.52 -9.82
N GLN A 347 20.67 15.75 -10.35
CA GLN A 347 21.72 16.28 -11.23
C GLN A 347 23.04 16.53 -10.50
N GLY A 348 23.03 16.97 -9.24
CA GLY A 348 24.23 17.10 -8.38
C GLY A 348 25.26 18.13 -8.88
N GLY A 349 24.80 19.14 -9.62
CA GLY A 349 25.65 20.15 -10.25
C GLY A 349 26.65 19.59 -11.27
N TRP A 350 27.48 20.48 -11.82
CA TRP A 350 28.39 20.16 -12.93
C TRP A 350 29.40 19.04 -12.61
N LEU A 351 29.76 18.84 -11.33
CA LEU A 351 30.70 17.81 -10.88
C LEU A 351 30.09 16.41 -10.82
N ALA A 352 28.81 16.26 -10.42
CA ALA A 352 28.15 14.95 -10.46
C ALA A 352 27.77 14.56 -11.88
N GLY A 353 27.33 15.52 -12.72
CA GLY A 353 27.15 15.30 -14.16
C GLY A 353 28.42 14.77 -14.84
N LEU A 354 29.60 15.30 -14.46
CA LEU A 354 30.89 14.83 -14.98
C LEU A 354 31.27 13.43 -14.47
N LYS A 355 30.89 13.06 -13.25
CA LYS A 355 31.01 11.67 -12.76
C LYS A 355 30.08 10.72 -13.52
N ARG A 356 28.82 11.09 -13.72
CA ARG A 356 27.81 10.26 -14.42
C ARG A 356 28.23 9.97 -15.88
N ALA A 357 28.87 10.94 -16.54
CA ALA A 357 29.46 10.79 -17.88
C ALA A 357 30.71 9.88 -17.95
N VAL A 358 31.34 9.54 -16.81
CA VAL A 358 32.58 8.73 -16.75
C VAL A 358 32.36 7.37 -16.06
N LEU A 359 31.39 7.26 -15.16
CA LEU A 359 31.15 6.09 -14.31
C LEU A 359 29.77 5.41 -14.52
N GLY A 360 28.90 5.97 -15.37
CA GLY A 360 27.54 5.47 -15.60
C GLY A 360 26.48 6.14 -14.73
N ARG A 361 25.20 5.80 -14.97
CA ARG A 361 24.06 6.25 -14.15
C ARG A 361 23.93 5.37 -12.91
N ASP A 362 23.95 6.03 -11.76
CA ASP A 362 23.47 5.68 -10.41
C ASP A 362 23.35 4.19 -10.04
N ILE A 363 24.23 3.77 -9.11
CA ILE A 363 24.12 2.50 -8.36
C ILE A 363 23.32 2.79 -7.07
N ALA A 364 22.31 1.98 -6.77
CA ALA A 364 21.60 2.05 -5.49
C ALA A 364 22.55 1.80 -4.29
N ARG A 365 22.24 2.37 -3.13
CA ARG A 365 22.97 2.03 -1.89
C ARG A 365 22.49 0.69 -1.36
N ASN A 366 23.33 -0.33 -1.46
CA ASN A 366 23.13 -1.64 -0.83
C ASN A 366 23.60 -1.62 0.64
N ASP A 367 23.17 -0.63 1.41
CA ASP A 367 23.43 -0.60 2.85
C ASP A 367 22.38 -1.47 3.58
N PRO A 368 22.79 -2.38 4.49
CA PRO A 368 21.86 -3.27 5.18
C PRO A 368 20.96 -2.49 6.15
N VAL A 369 19.73 -2.99 6.34
CA VAL A 369 18.71 -2.36 7.19
C VAL A 369 19.21 -2.25 8.64
N ASN A 370 19.39 -1.00 9.11
CA ASN A 370 19.45 -0.67 10.53
C ASN A 370 18.08 -0.17 11.01
N GLU A 371 17.88 -0.08 12.33
CA GLU A 371 16.58 0.21 12.95
C GLU A 371 16.04 1.62 12.64
N ASP A 372 16.88 2.54 12.18
CA ASP A 372 16.55 3.96 11.98
C ASP A 372 16.30 4.34 10.50
N LYS A 373 15.41 3.61 9.81
CA LYS A 373 14.98 3.91 8.42
C LYS A 373 14.50 5.36 8.23
N LEU A 374 13.91 5.96 9.27
CA LEU A 374 13.45 7.35 9.22
C LEU A 374 14.59 8.36 9.39
N GLU A 375 15.64 8.06 10.15
CA GLU A 375 16.85 8.89 10.17
C GLU A 375 17.56 8.86 8.81
N GLU A 376 17.60 7.70 8.15
CA GLU A 376 18.10 7.60 6.76
C GLU A 376 17.30 8.49 5.81
N PHE A 377 15.96 8.48 5.90
CA PHE A 377 15.09 9.32 5.09
C PHE A 377 15.28 10.81 5.39
N ASP A 378 15.29 11.19 6.68
CA ASP A 378 15.45 12.58 7.14
C ASP A 378 16.86 13.14 6.81
N ALA A 379 17.86 12.27 6.64
CA ALA A 379 19.20 12.63 6.19
C ALA A 379 19.30 12.88 4.67
N LEU A 380 18.28 12.52 3.87
CA LEU A 380 18.26 12.80 2.44
C LEU A 380 18.00 14.29 2.17
N PRO A 381 18.58 14.86 1.10
CA PRO A 381 18.22 16.21 0.67
C PRO A 381 16.71 16.34 0.45
N SER A 382 16.07 17.31 1.11
CA SER A 382 14.62 17.55 1.02
C SER A 382 14.17 17.87 -0.41
N LEU A 383 12.91 17.57 -0.73
CA LEU A 383 12.34 17.99 -2.01
C LEU A 383 12.02 19.50 -1.97
N PRO A 384 11.95 20.19 -3.12
CA PRO A 384 11.27 21.48 -3.20
C PRO A 384 9.86 21.34 -2.60
N ARG A 385 9.45 22.31 -1.78
CA ARG A 385 8.22 22.24 -0.97
C ARG A 385 6.95 22.02 -1.81
N GLU A 386 6.97 22.38 -3.08
CA GLU A 386 5.89 22.15 -4.05
C GLU A 386 5.76 20.70 -4.52
N PHE A 387 6.82 19.88 -4.37
CA PHE A 387 6.85 18.47 -4.75
C PHE A 387 6.95 17.53 -3.54
N ASP A 388 7.37 18.03 -2.38
CA ASP A 388 7.43 17.26 -1.14
C ASP A 388 6.03 16.81 -0.67
N PRO A 389 5.83 15.54 -0.27
CA PRO A 389 4.55 15.05 0.24
C PRO A 389 4.25 15.40 1.70
N LEU A 390 5.25 15.84 2.49
CA LEU A 390 5.12 16.14 3.93
C LEU A 390 4.39 17.45 4.26
N PRO A 391 4.56 18.56 3.51
CA PRO A 391 3.80 19.78 3.74
C PRO A 391 2.28 19.53 3.68
N ARG A 392 1.53 20.09 4.63
CA ARG A 392 0.06 19.98 4.60
C ARG A 392 -0.49 20.60 3.31
N ARG A 393 -1.17 19.80 2.51
CA ARG A 393 -1.87 20.25 1.31
C ARG A 393 -3.20 20.91 1.71
N PRO A 394 -3.62 22.00 1.05
CA PRO A 394 -4.97 22.53 1.23
C PRO A 394 -6.00 21.52 0.69
N PRO A 395 -7.23 21.46 1.21
CA PRO A 395 -8.25 20.58 0.64
C PRO A 395 -8.66 21.04 -0.76
N VAL A 396 -8.96 20.07 -1.63
CA VAL A 396 -9.44 20.30 -3.00
C VAL A 396 -10.75 21.09 -2.97
N ARG A 397 -11.65 20.71 -2.05
CA ARG A 397 -12.89 21.41 -1.72
C ARG A 397 -13.43 20.98 -0.35
N TRP A 398 -14.53 21.62 0.04
CA TRP A 398 -15.33 21.24 1.18
C TRP A 398 -16.67 20.69 0.71
N SER A 399 -16.92 19.41 0.95
CA SER A 399 -18.16 18.72 0.59
C SER A 399 -19.35 19.34 1.32
N GLN A 400 -20.42 19.64 0.58
CA GLN A 400 -21.68 20.20 1.06
C GLN A 400 -22.80 19.15 0.99
N PRO A 401 -23.90 19.28 1.76
CA PRO A 401 -24.99 18.29 1.76
C PRO A 401 -25.56 18.06 0.35
N GLY A 402 -25.64 19.13 -0.45
CA GLY A 402 -26.15 19.12 -1.83
C GLY A 402 -25.22 18.49 -2.88
N ASP A 403 -23.95 18.24 -2.55
CA ASP A 403 -23.01 17.59 -3.48
C ASP A 403 -23.32 16.10 -3.64
N LEU A 404 -24.01 15.50 -2.67
CA LEU A 404 -24.36 14.07 -2.60
C LEU A 404 -23.15 13.11 -2.71
N ASP A 405 -21.96 13.58 -2.35
CA ASP A 405 -20.70 12.82 -2.44
C ASP A 405 -20.78 11.41 -1.84
N ALA A 406 -21.37 11.29 -0.65
CA ALA A 406 -21.55 10.01 0.01
C ALA A 406 -22.52 9.07 -0.73
N VAL A 407 -23.50 9.59 -1.47
CA VAL A 407 -24.38 8.76 -2.33
C VAL A 407 -23.54 8.09 -3.41
N TYR A 408 -22.72 8.85 -4.12
CA TYR A 408 -21.90 8.34 -5.23
C TYR A 408 -20.73 7.47 -4.76
N ALA A 409 -20.16 7.77 -3.59
CA ALA A 409 -19.09 6.98 -3.00
C ALA A 409 -19.60 5.64 -2.43
N LEU A 410 -20.68 5.64 -1.64
CA LEU A 410 -21.26 4.41 -1.11
C LEU A 410 -21.86 3.52 -2.19
N ALA A 411 -22.37 4.11 -3.29
CA ALA A 411 -22.78 3.34 -4.47
C ALA A 411 -21.63 2.52 -5.10
N GLN A 412 -20.38 2.99 -5.00
CA GLN A 412 -19.18 2.31 -5.52
C GLN A 412 -18.64 1.20 -4.59
N GLU A 413 -19.23 0.98 -3.40
CA GLU A 413 -18.94 -0.20 -2.58
C GLU A 413 -19.63 -1.47 -3.12
N PHE A 414 -20.76 -1.29 -3.82
CA PHE A 414 -21.52 -2.36 -4.45
C PHE A 414 -20.87 -2.75 -5.79
N THR A 415 -20.46 -4.01 -5.91
CA THR A 415 -19.92 -4.57 -7.14
C THR A 415 -21.03 -4.90 -8.14
N ALA A 416 -20.67 -5.04 -9.43
CA ALA A 416 -21.61 -5.48 -10.46
C ALA A 416 -22.33 -6.80 -10.09
N THR A 417 -21.65 -7.71 -9.38
CA THR A 417 -22.23 -8.96 -8.89
C THR A 417 -23.29 -8.74 -7.80
N ASP A 418 -23.15 -7.72 -6.95
CA ASP A 418 -24.18 -7.37 -5.96
C ASP A 418 -25.40 -6.75 -6.62
N ILE A 419 -25.19 -5.83 -7.56
CA ILE A 419 -26.24 -5.20 -8.35
C ILE A 419 -27.04 -6.27 -9.10
N ALA A 420 -26.37 -7.27 -9.70
CA ALA A 420 -27.02 -8.41 -10.32
C ALA A 420 -27.82 -9.28 -9.33
N ARG A 421 -27.29 -9.55 -8.12
CA ARG A 421 -28.01 -10.29 -7.07
C ARG A 421 -29.25 -9.55 -6.59
N LEU A 422 -29.14 -8.25 -6.31
CA LEU A 422 -30.26 -7.41 -5.88
C LEU A 422 -31.35 -7.32 -6.97
N GLN A 423 -30.96 -7.16 -8.25
CA GLN A 423 -31.88 -7.16 -9.39
C GLN A 423 -32.56 -8.52 -9.63
N ALA A 424 -31.89 -9.63 -9.28
CA ALA A 424 -32.48 -10.97 -9.33
C ALA A 424 -33.46 -11.22 -8.16
N ALA A 425 -33.15 -10.71 -6.97
CA ALA A 425 -34.01 -10.80 -5.78
C ALA A 425 -35.24 -9.87 -5.85
N GLY A 426 -35.16 -8.72 -6.54
CA GLY A 426 -36.31 -7.83 -6.67
C GLY A 426 -36.15 -6.67 -7.65
N ARG A 427 -37.28 -6.04 -7.98
CA ARG A 427 -37.30 -4.75 -8.68
C ARG A 427 -36.73 -3.66 -7.76
N VAL A 428 -36.21 -2.57 -8.34
CA VAL A 428 -35.62 -1.43 -7.60
C VAL A 428 -36.48 -0.98 -6.42
N ASP A 429 -37.79 -0.78 -6.62
CA ASP A 429 -38.72 -0.37 -5.55
C ASP A 429 -38.76 -1.35 -4.35
N ALA A 430 -38.62 -2.66 -4.62
CA ALA A 430 -38.58 -3.68 -3.57
C ALA A 430 -37.25 -3.64 -2.81
N VAL A 431 -36.11 -3.48 -3.51
CA VAL A 431 -34.80 -3.33 -2.87
C VAL A 431 -34.74 -2.06 -2.00
N LEU A 432 -35.31 -0.96 -2.49
CA LEU A 432 -35.42 0.28 -1.72
C LEU A 432 -36.39 0.16 -0.54
N SER A 433 -37.41 -0.69 -0.63
CA SER A 433 -38.29 -1.02 0.50
C SER A 433 -37.60 -1.93 1.53
N ALA A 434 -36.70 -2.82 1.09
CA ALA A 434 -35.94 -3.71 1.97
C ALA A 434 -34.92 -2.96 2.85
N VAL A 435 -34.44 -1.79 2.41
CA VAL A 435 -33.67 -0.85 3.26
C VAL A 435 -34.46 -0.46 4.51
N GLU A 436 -35.79 -0.43 4.44
CA GLU A 436 -36.65 -0.09 5.58
C GLU A 436 -36.95 -1.27 6.52
N SER A 437 -36.48 -2.49 6.21
CA SER A 437 -36.68 -3.67 7.07
C SER A 437 -35.92 -3.58 8.40
N ALA A 438 -36.38 -4.31 9.43
CA ALA A 438 -35.68 -4.39 10.72
C ALA A 438 -34.32 -5.10 10.63
N ALA A 439 -34.09 -5.92 9.59
CA ALA A 439 -32.80 -6.58 9.36
C ALA A 439 -31.65 -5.56 9.17
N LEU A 440 -31.95 -4.35 8.68
CA LEU A 440 -30.96 -3.29 8.48
C LEU A 440 -30.65 -2.48 9.74
N ASP A 441 -31.41 -2.59 10.84
CA ASP A 441 -31.29 -1.72 12.01
C ASP A 441 -29.89 -1.67 12.63
N ALA A 442 -29.23 -2.83 12.73
CA ALA A 442 -27.86 -2.91 13.24
C ALA A 442 -26.84 -2.26 12.29
N HIS A 443 -27.09 -2.34 10.99
CA HIS A 443 -26.17 -1.91 9.93
C HIS A 443 -26.30 -0.42 9.58
N VAL A 444 -27.44 0.20 9.86
CA VAL A 444 -27.71 1.65 9.73
C VAL A 444 -27.63 2.39 11.06
N SER A 445 -27.09 1.75 12.09
CA SER A 445 -26.78 2.37 13.38
C SER A 445 -25.50 3.22 13.29
N ALA A 446 -25.02 3.72 14.43
CA ALA A 446 -23.76 4.49 14.56
C ALA A 446 -22.50 3.59 14.40
N VAL A 447 -22.39 2.87 13.28
CA VAL A 447 -21.32 1.93 12.93
C VAL A 447 -20.74 2.24 11.54
N PRO A 448 -19.52 1.80 11.21
CA PRO A 448 -18.97 1.97 9.87
C PRO A 448 -19.88 1.35 8.81
N PHE A 449 -19.94 1.96 7.63
CA PHE A 449 -20.65 1.38 6.50
C PHE A 449 -19.94 0.09 6.07
N ARG A 450 -20.68 -1.04 6.10
CA ARG A 450 -20.19 -2.39 5.80
C ARG A 450 -21.05 -3.01 4.71
N ARG A 451 -20.67 -2.80 3.44
CA ARG A 451 -21.39 -3.32 2.27
C ARG A 451 -21.64 -4.82 2.34
N SER A 452 -20.70 -5.61 2.83
CA SER A 452 -20.82 -7.08 2.91
C SER A 452 -21.96 -7.50 3.86
N ASP A 453 -22.10 -6.79 4.98
CA ASP A 453 -23.17 -7.05 5.96
C ASP A 453 -24.52 -6.50 5.49
N ILE A 454 -24.52 -5.28 4.94
CA ILE A 454 -25.70 -4.66 4.32
C ILE A 454 -26.26 -5.54 3.19
N MET A 455 -25.40 -6.13 2.36
CA MET A 455 -25.82 -7.04 1.28
C MET A 455 -26.49 -8.31 1.80
N LEU A 456 -26.00 -8.91 2.90
CA LEU A 456 -26.67 -10.06 3.50
C LEU A 456 -28.03 -9.65 4.07
N ALA A 457 -28.11 -8.55 4.80
CA ALA A 457 -29.36 -8.08 5.39
C ALA A 457 -30.42 -7.66 4.35
N LEU A 458 -30.00 -7.07 3.22
CA LEU A 458 -30.90 -6.75 2.10
C LEU A 458 -31.43 -7.99 1.39
N LEU A 459 -30.58 -9.01 1.16
CA LEU A 459 -31.00 -10.23 0.48
C LEU A 459 -31.92 -11.10 1.37
N ASP A 460 -31.66 -11.13 2.68
CA ASP A 460 -32.55 -11.75 3.69
C ASP A 460 -33.93 -11.05 3.70
N ALA A 461 -33.95 -9.71 3.76
CA ALA A 461 -35.17 -8.92 3.71
C ALA A 461 -35.93 -8.93 2.36
N LEU A 462 -35.33 -9.52 1.31
CA LEU A 462 -35.94 -9.74 -0.01
C LEU A 462 -36.38 -11.20 -0.22
N ASP A 463 -36.27 -12.07 0.80
CA ASP A 463 -36.52 -13.51 0.70
C ASP A 463 -35.75 -14.17 -0.46
N ALA A 464 -34.48 -13.78 -0.67
CA ALA A 464 -33.69 -14.22 -1.82
C ALA A 464 -33.45 -15.75 -1.83
N ASP A 465 -33.81 -16.43 -2.93
CA ASP A 465 -33.74 -17.89 -3.11
C ASP A 465 -32.37 -18.52 -2.77
N ALA A 466 -31.28 -17.75 -2.90
CA ALA A 466 -29.92 -18.21 -2.63
C ALA A 466 -29.11 -17.14 -1.89
N MET A 467 -28.86 -17.37 -0.60
CA MET A 467 -28.03 -16.49 0.21
C MET A 467 -26.53 -16.67 -0.09
N PRO A 468 -25.79 -15.59 -0.41
CA PRO A 468 -24.35 -15.65 -0.63
C PRO A 468 -23.60 -15.81 0.70
N THR A 469 -22.37 -16.31 0.65
CA THR A 469 -21.50 -16.34 1.83
C THR A 469 -20.75 -15.02 1.98
N ARG A 470 -20.41 -14.63 3.23
CA ARG A 470 -19.42 -13.57 3.44
C ARG A 470 -18.08 -13.97 2.78
N TRP A 471 -17.38 -13.00 2.21
CA TRP A 471 -16.03 -13.20 1.67
C TRP A 471 -14.97 -13.07 2.78
N GLY A 472 -13.83 -13.76 2.61
CA GLY A 472 -12.76 -13.80 3.59
C GLY A 472 -12.98 -14.83 4.70
N LEU A 473 -11.95 -15.05 5.51
CA LEU A 473 -12.01 -15.90 6.68
C LEU A 473 -12.71 -15.17 7.85
N PRO A 474 -13.42 -15.89 8.73
CA PRO A 474 -13.81 -15.35 10.03
C PRO A 474 -12.60 -14.85 10.81
N VAL A 475 -12.72 -13.73 11.54
CA VAL A 475 -11.57 -13.14 12.25
C VAL A 475 -11.00 -14.05 13.35
N ALA A 476 -11.78 -15.01 13.85
CA ALA A 476 -11.29 -16.07 14.75
C ALA A 476 -10.36 -17.09 14.06
N GLU A 477 -10.35 -17.16 12.73
CA GLU A 477 -9.42 -17.97 11.92
C GLU A 477 -8.20 -17.16 11.46
N LEU A 478 -8.09 -15.89 11.85
CA LEU A 478 -6.98 -15.01 11.55
C LEU A 478 -6.10 -14.82 12.78
N SER A 479 -4.79 -14.77 12.57
CA SER A 479 -3.82 -14.48 13.61
C SER A 479 -4.00 -13.06 14.18
N PRO A 480 -3.56 -12.79 15.42
CA PRO A 480 -3.42 -11.43 15.92
C PRO A 480 -2.59 -10.56 14.94
N PRO A 481 -2.94 -9.28 14.75
CA PRO A 481 -2.16 -8.37 13.92
C PRO A 481 -0.90 -7.96 14.71
N ILE A 482 0.22 -7.80 14.01
CA ILE A 482 1.52 -7.47 14.61
C ILE A 482 1.79 -5.97 14.38
N ARG A 483 2.31 -5.27 15.38
CA ARG A 483 2.74 -3.87 15.23
C ARG A 483 4.17 -3.79 14.71
N GLU A 484 4.44 -2.81 13.86
CA GLU A 484 5.79 -2.36 13.56
C GLU A 484 6.56 -2.05 14.86
N GLY A 485 7.83 -2.44 14.90
CA GLY A 485 8.68 -2.33 16.10
C GLY A 485 8.55 -3.48 17.10
N GLU A 486 7.63 -4.43 16.91
CA GLU A 486 7.68 -5.70 17.64
C GLU A 486 8.88 -6.54 17.14
N PRO A 487 9.88 -6.84 18.01
CA PRO A 487 11.13 -7.45 17.56
C PRO A 487 10.90 -8.86 17.00
N PRO A 488 11.70 -9.29 16.00
CA PRO A 488 11.68 -10.66 15.52
C PRO A 488 12.11 -11.64 16.62
N LEU A 489 11.80 -12.92 16.43
CA LEU A 489 12.31 -13.97 17.33
C LEU A 489 13.83 -14.05 17.18
N GLN A 490 14.55 -13.73 18.25
CA GLN A 490 15.99 -13.95 18.31
C GLN A 490 16.26 -15.43 18.62
N LEU A 491 16.88 -16.13 17.66
CA LEU A 491 17.37 -17.49 17.86
C LEU A 491 18.78 -17.50 18.45
N SER A 492 19.03 -18.46 19.33
CA SER A 492 20.36 -18.73 19.86
C SER A 492 21.30 -19.33 18.79
N ALA A 493 22.62 -19.16 18.96
CA ALA A 493 23.60 -19.63 17.98
C ALA A 493 23.54 -21.15 17.73
N ASP A 494 23.15 -21.92 18.75
CA ASP A 494 23.01 -23.38 18.71
C ASP A 494 21.53 -23.83 18.68
N SER A 495 20.62 -22.93 18.28
CA SER A 495 19.19 -23.20 18.28
C SER A 495 18.78 -24.32 17.33
N VAL A 496 18.07 -25.31 17.86
CA VAL A 496 17.37 -26.36 17.09
C VAL A 496 16.29 -25.80 16.16
N LEU A 497 15.91 -24.53 16.29
CA LEU A 497 14.97 -23.86 15.39
C LEU A 497 15.59 -23.36 14.08
N LYS A 498 16.93 -23.32 13.93
CA LYS A 498 17.59 -22.79 12.73
C LYS A 498 17.13 -23.44 11.40
N PRO A 499 16.96 -24.78 11.30
CA PRO A 499 16.38 -25.37 10.10
C PRO A 499 14.93 -24.91 9.85
N PHE A 500 14.12 -24.76 10.90
CA PHE A 500 12.75 -24.25 10.77
C PHE A 500 12.72 -22.77 10.35
N GLU A 501 13.67 -21.96 10.79
CA GLU A 501 13.86 -20.58 10.31
C GLU A 501 14.12 -20.54 8.81
N THR A 502 15.06 -21.35 8.31
CA THR A 502 15.41 -21.41 6.89
C THR A 502 14.26 -21.95 6.03
N TYR A 503 13.57 -23.01 6.47
CA TYR A 503 12.67 -23.78 5.61
C TYR A 503 11.17 -23.55 5.86
N CYS A 504 10.78 -23.04 7.03
CA CYS A 504 9.37 -23.05 7.46
C CYS A 504 8.84 -21.69 7.95
N PHE A 505 9.68 -20.85 8.60
CA PHE A 505 9.20 -19.62 9.25
C PHE A 505 8.54 -18.65 8.26
N GLY A 506 9.12 -18.46 7.06
CA GLY A 506 8.55 -17.59 6.03
C GLY A 506 7.14 -17.96 5.53
N CYS A 507 6.60 -19.12 5.92
CA CYS A 507 5.19 -19.48 5.70
C CYS A 507 4.40 -19.74 6.99
N HIS A 508 5.04 -20.16 8.08
CA HIS A 508 4.37 -20.67 9.28
C HIS A 508 4.57 -19.85 10.55
N ARG A 509 5.44 -18.83 10.50
CA ARG A 509 5.60 -17.84 11.56
C ARG A 509 4.94 -16.54 11.12
N ASP A 510 4.29 -15.87 12.08
CA ASP A 510 3.65 -14.55 11.92
C ASP A 510 2.63 -14.48 10.75
N ASN A 511 2.11 -15.64 10.31
CA ASN A 511 1.20 -15.77 9.18
C ASN A 511 -0.21 -15.23 9.52
N PRO A 512 -0.87 -14.43 8.65
CA PRO A 512 -2.22 -13.92 8.88
C PRO A 512 -3.30 -14.99 9.12
N SER A 513 -3.13 -16.23 8.63
CA SER A 513 -4.04 -17.35 8.90
C SER A 513 -3.64 -18.10 10.18
N ALA A 514 -4.53 -18.13 11.18
CA ALA A 514 -4.27 -18.77 12.47
C ALA A 514 -3.96 -20.28 12.33
N ARG A 515 -4.55 -20.96 11.34
CA ARG A 515 -4.32 -22.38 11.04
C ARG A 515 -2.90 -22.68 10.54
N LEU A 516 -2.19 -21.68 10.03
CA LEU A 516 -0.83 -21.79 9.49
C LEU A 516 0.22 -21.16 10.41
N ASN A 517 -0.19 -20.29 11.34
CA ASN A 517 0.68 -19.57 12.27
C ASN A 517 1.11 -20.40 13.50
N PHE A 518 1.40 -21.68 13.30
CA PHE A 518 1.80 -22.60 14.38
C PHE A 518 3.29 -22.49 14.76
N MET A 519 4.09 -21.66 14.08
CA MET A 519 5.47 -21.32 14.47
C MET A 519 5.64 -19.91 15.06
N ALA A 520 4.54 -19.17 15.30
CA ALA A 520 4.60 -17.95 16.14
C ALA A 520 4.86 -18.28 17.62
N GLY A 521 5.45 -17.33 18.33
CA GLY A 521 5.79 -17.43 19.75
C GLY A 521 6.79 -16.34 20.14
N ALA A 522 6.77 -15.93 21.41
CA ALA A 522 7.60 -14.85 21.94
C ALA A 522 9.05 -15.25 22.26
N ASN A 523 9.36 -16.56 22.27
CA ASN A 523 10.69 -17.12 22.52
C ASN A 523 10.79 -18.53 21.92
N GLU A 524 12.01 -19.08 21.87
CA GLU A 524 12.30 -20.39 21.27
C GLU A 524 11.47 -21.52 21.89
N ALA A 525 11.34 -21.55 23.22
CA ALA A 525 10.59 -22.57 23.94
C ALA A 525 9.09 -22.57 23.58
N ALA A 526 8.49 -21.38 23.40
CA ALA A 526 7.10 -21.26 22.98
C ALA A 526 6.88 -21.73 21.53
N VAL A 527 7.85 -21.52 20.63
CA VAL A 527 7.80 -22.01 19.25
C VAL A 527 7.98 -23.52 19.21
N LEU A 528 8.98 -24.07 19.93
CA LEU A 528 9.21 -25.51 20.04
C LEU A 528 7.99 -26.26 20.60
N ALA A 529 7.37 -25.73 21.66
CA ALA A 529 6.15 -26.32 22.22
C ALA A 529 4.99 -26.39 21.20
N ARG A 530 4.87 -25.41 20.30
CA ARG A 530 3.84 -25.39 19.25
C ARG A 530 4.19 -26.31 18.06
N ILE A 531 5.46 -26.38 17.68
CA ILE A 531 5.97 -27.36 16.70
C ILE A 531 5.68 -28.79 17.18
N ALA A 532 6.06 -29.11 18.42
CA ALA A 532 5.83 -30.42 19.03
C ALA A 532 4.33 -30.77 19.14
N ALA A 533 3.45 -29.79 19.31
CA ALA A 533 2.00 -29.96 19.34
C ALA A 533 1.34 -30.06 17.95
N THR A 534 2.10 -29.97 16.85
CA THR A 534 1.54 -29.94 15.48
C THR A 534 1.89 -31.21 14.70
N ASP A 535 1.10 -32.27 14.91
CA ASP A 535 1.31 -33.62 14.32
C ASP A 535 1.60 -33.64 12.81
N LYS A 536 0.98 -32.70 12.06
CA LYS A 536 1.11 -32.60 10.60
C LYS A 536 2.52 -32.31 10.11
N ILE A 537 3.37 -31.68 10.95
CA ILE A 537 4.76 -31.38 10.59
C ILE A 537 5.52 -32.68 10.28
N ARG A 538 5.26 -33.76 11.01
CA ARG A 538 5.94 -35.05 10.80
C ARG A 538 5.72 -35.58 9.39
N ASP A 539 4.47 -35.69 8.96
CA ASP A 539 4.10 -36.18 7.63
C ASP A 539 4.64 -35.23 6.53
N ALA A 540 4.67 -33.93 6.78
CA ALA A 540 5.20 -32.93 5.84
C ALA A 540 6.75 -32.98 5.68
N LEU A 541 7.48 -33.55 6.63
CA LEU A 541 8.93 -33.71 6.58
C LEU A 541 9.39 -35.14 6.24
N ASP A 542 8.46 -36.08 6.01
CA ASP A 542 8.76 -37.49 5.70
C ASP A 542 9.04 -37.72 4.20
N TYR A 543 10.13 -37.12 3.71
CA TYR A 543 10.55 -37.21 2.31
C TYR A 543 10.90 -38.65 1.90
N GLU A 544 11.49 -39.44 2.78
CA GLU A 544 11.84 -40.84 2.52
C GLU A 544 10.60 -41.65 2.14
N ARG A 545 9.48 -41.42 2.86
CA ARG A 545 8.23 -42.15 2.64
C ARG A 545 7.37 -41.60 1.51
N TYR A 546 7.31 -40.28 1.32
CA TYR A 546 6.31 -39.66 0.44
C TYR A 546 6.85 -39.09 -0.87
N ARG A 547 8.17 -38.94 -1.06
CA ARG A 547 8.73 -38.46 -2.33
C ARG A 547 8.43 -39.43 -3.47
N GLY A 548 7.95 -38.91 -4.60
CA GLY A 548 7.51 -39.73 -5.73
C GLY A 548 6.20 -40.50 -5.53
N THR A 549 5.49 -40.29 -4.40
CA THR A 549 4.18 -40.89 -4.14
C THR A 549 3.03 -39.90 -4.40
N ALA A 550 1.79 -40.38 -4.35
CA ALA A 550 0.60 -39.51 -4.41
C ALA A 550 0.51 -38.49 -3.25
N LYS A 551 1.31 -38.63 -2.19
CA LYS A 551 1.43 -37.68 -1.09
C LYS A 551 2.55 -36.64 -1.26
N ALA A 552 3.32 -36.66 -2.36
CA ALA A 552 4.46 -35.76 -2.53
C ALA A 552 4.10 -34.26 -2.36
N GLY A 553 2.91 -33.84 -2.83
CA GLY A 553 2.40 -32.47 -2.63
C GLY A 553 2.01 -32.09 -1.19
N GLN A 554 2.19 -32.99 -0.21
CA GLN A 554 2.07 -32.69 1.22
C GLN A 554 3.43 -32.36 1.86
N LEU A 555 4.54 -32.61 1.16
CA LEU A 555 5.89 -32.34 1.65
C LEU A 555 6.16 -30.83 1.72
N MET A 556 6.80 -30.39 2.80
CA MET A 556 7.19 -29.01 3.05
C MET A 556 8.72 -28.88 3.04
N PRO A 557 9.29 -27.77 2.52
CA PRO A 557 8.63 -26.61 1.90
C PRO A 557 7.91 -26.99 0.60
N PRO A 558 6.91 -26.22 0.12
CA PRO A 558 6.11 -26.61 -1.04
C PRO A 558 6.95 -26.64 -2.34
N ASP A 559 6.59 -27.51 -3.28
CA ASP A 559 7.23 -27.57 -4.60
C ASP A 559 7.18 -26.21 -5.31
N GLY A 560 8.29 -25.79 -5.93
CA GLY A 560 8.42 -24.48 -6.59
C GLY A 560 8.73 -23.30 -5.65
N SER A 561 8.91 -23.52 -4.35
CA SER A 561 9.44 -22.50 -3.42
C SER A 561 10.97 -22.47 -3.40
N TRP A 562 11.57 -21.30 -3.15
CA TRP A 562 13.04 -21.19 -3.01
C TRP A 562 13.54 -22.04 -1.83
N GLN A 563 12.74 -22.17 -0.75
CA GLN A 563 13.06 -23.02 0.39
C GLN A 563 13.15 -24.49 -0.03
N ARG A 564 12.28 -24.97 -0.94
CA ARG A 564 12.36 -26.33 -1.49
C ARG A 564 13.63 -26.51 -2.32
N GLU A 565 13.94 -25.57 -3.20
CA GLU A 565 15.17 -25.64 -4.02
C GLU A 565 16.45 -25.56 -3.16
N HIS A 566 16.42 -24.83 -2.05
CA HIS A 566 17.51 -24.78 -1.07
C HIS A 566 17.65 -26.13 -0.35
N LEU A 567 16.54 -26.70 0.12
CA LEU A 567 16.50 -28.00 0.80
C LEU A 567 17.02 -29.13 -0.11
N GLU A 568 16.58 -29.18 -1.36
CA GLU A 568 17.03 -30.22 -2.30
C GLU A 568 18.51 -30.09 -2.65
N ARG A 569 19.06 -28.86 -2.69
CA ARG A 569 20.51 -28.63 -2.80
C ARG A 569 21.28 -29.13 -1.57
N ALA A 570 20.80 -28.83 -0.36
CA ALA A 570 21.42 -29.32 0.88
C ALA A 570 21.49 -30.86 0.91
N LEU A 571 20.36 -31.52 0.68
CA LEU A 571 20.25 -32.98 0.61
C LEU A 571 21.14 -33.60 -0.47
N ALA A 572 21.27 -32.95 -1.64
CA ALA A 572 22.17 -33.40 -2.71
C ALA A 572 23.66 -33.28 -2.35
N THR A 573 24.02 -32.38 -1.43
CA THR A 573 25.39 -32.25 -0.89
C THR A 573 25.67 -33.13 0.33
N GLY A 574 24.67 -33.86 0.83
CA GLY A 574 24.77 -34.72 2.01
C GLY A 574 24.54 -34.00 3.34
N ASP A 575 24.05 -32.75 3.31
CA ASP A 575 23.50 -32.07 4.48
C ASP A 575 22.03 -32.46 4.65
N ASP A 576 21.63 -32.89 5.85
CA ASP A 576 20.28 -33.36 6.16
C ASP A 576 19.63 -32.48 7.24
N PRO A 577 19.02 -31.35 6.85
CA PRO A 577 18.25 -30.52 7.77
C PRO A 577 16.88 -31.13 8.13
N LEU A 578 16.42 -32.20 7.47
CA LEU A 578 15.13 -32.84 7.78
C LEU A 578 15.20 -33.64 9.08
N THR A 579 16.30 -34.35 9.33
CA THR A 579 16.49 -35.12 10.57
C THR A 579 16.38 -34.28 11.85
N PRO A 580 17.15 -33.20 12.06
CA PRO A 580 17.03 -32.39 13.28
C PRO A 580 15.65 -31.73 13.43
N MET A 581 14.94 -31.42 12.33
CA MET A 581 13.55 -30.95 12.40
C MET A 581 12.59 -32.05 12.85
N ARG A 582 12.72 -33.27 12.31
CA ARG A 582 11.88 -34.42 12.69
C ARG A 582 12.08 -34.81 14.16
N GLU A 583 13.29 -34.66 14.70
CA GLU A 583 13.59 -34.88 16.12
C GLU A 583 12.83 -33.93 17.08
N GLN A 584 12.39 -32.76 16.61
CA GLN A 584 11.57 -31.83 17.42
C GLN A 584 10.07 -32.17 17.42
N VAL A 585 9.64 -33.22 16.72
CA VAL A 585 8.21 -33.60 16.56
C VAL A 585 7.97 -34.98 17.18
N PRO A 586 7.43 -35.08 18.42
CA PRO A 586 7.35 -36.31 19.23
C PRO A 586 6.77 -37.50 18.46
N ALA A 587 7.34 -38.71 18.56
CA ALA A 587 6.86 -39.85 17.78
C ALA A 587 5.42 -40.23 18.17
N LEU A 588 4.69 -40.81 17.22
CA LEU A 588 3.31 -41.30 17.41
C LEU A 588 3.20 -42.44 18.46
N PHE A 589 4.34 -42.95 18.94
CA PHE A 589 4.47 -44.03 19.92
C PHE A 589 5.58 -43.77 20.97
N ASP A 590 5.98 -42.51 21.18
CA ASP A 590 6.81 -42.16 22.34
C ASP A 590 5.91 -42.14 23.59
N PHE A 591 6.16 -43.07 24.52
CA PHE A 591 5.43 -43.26 25.79
C PHE A 591 6.33 -42.99 26.99
#